data_AF-H3H0R4-F1
#
_entry.id   AF-H3H0R4-F1
#
_cell.length_a   1.000
_cell.length_b   1.000
_cell.length_c   1.000
_cell.angle_alpha   90.00
_cell.angle_beta   90.00
_cell.angle_gamma   90.00
#
_symmetry.space_group_name_H-M   'P 1'
#
loop_
_entity.id
_entity.type
_entity.pdbx_description
1 polymer ?
#
loop_
_entity_poly.entity_id
_entity_poly.type
_entity_poly.pdbx_seq_one_letter_code
_entity_poly.pdbx_strand_id
1 'polypeptide(L)'
;MCLILRIMGDASKGEDPELVGSANQAVNADAPPPPPPGQKTPYYVTEDIKKNLNAQFNTYGVQITSVAITNVRLPATFQEQMQSRTTHLSAIKEQNMKQLNDMQLLSYKEEIDTTKLARKMKLMEEEQQGQARHSSDSGSNAQETRVECNKIAAEATLAIEQIHADTKRISSEIVFRSDTDIRLVLAEEEAYKMQLKAEVEEISSSGEAKAKEIIARAEGAAAKKLEKARAHALDMQRLELLSSLAQNSKTVVTGNSSNSLLAEMMVANQHGSVLLNVGEGGLKGLVQAS
;
A
#
# COMPACT_ATOMS: atom_id res chain seq x y z
N MET A 1 -15.72 -38.62 -21.32
CA MET A 1 -15.57 -37.76 -20.13
C MET A 1 -14.10 -37.75 -19.76
N CYS A 2 -13.37 -36.67 -20.06
CA CYS A 2 -11.95 -36.52 -19.69
C CYS A 2 -11.85 -35.81 -18.34
N LEU A 3 -11.26 -36.46 -17.36
CA LEU A 3 -10.89 -35.86 -16.08
C LEU A 3 -9.53 -35.20 -16.24
N ILE A 4 -9.49 -33.87 -16.15
CA ILE A 4 -8.26 -33.08 -16.07
C ILE A 4 -7.89 -32.99 -14.57
N LEU A 5 -6.87 -33.72 -14.15
CA LEU A 5 -6.27 -33.57 -12.83
C LEU A 5 -5.29 -32.40 -12.85
N ARG A 6 -5.66 -31.31 -12.17
CA ARG A 6 -4.78 -30.18 -11.89
C ARG A 6 -4.09 -30.44 -10.56
N ILE A 7 -2.82 -30.83 -10.62
CA ILE A 7 -1.98 -30.99 -9.43
C ILE A 7 -1.59 -29.59 -8.96
N MET A 8 -2.13 -29.15 -7.83
CA MET A 8 -1.67 -27.92 -7.16
C MET A 8 -0.45 -28.29 -6.31
N GLY A 9 0.70 -27.73 -6.66
CA GLY A 9 1.94 -27.86 -5.88
C GLY A 9 1.78 -27.18 -4.52
N ASP A 10 2.22 -27.88 -3.48
CA ASP A 10 2.22 -27.45 -2.08
C ASP A 10 3.43 -26.53 -1.83
N ALA A 11 3.17 -25.29 -1.40
CA ALA A 11 4.17 -24.22 -1.25
C ALA A 11 5.21 -24.49 -0.14
N SER A 12 5.04 -25.58 0.63
CA SER A 12 5.92 -25.94 1.74
C SER A 12 7.19 -26.71 1.34
N LYS A 13 7.35 -27.08 0.06
CA LYS A 13 8.46 -27.94 -0.41
C LYS A 13 9.65 -27.25 -1.10
N GLY A 14 9.73 -25.92 -1.08
CA GLY A 14 10.96 -25.21 -1.47
C GLY A 14 11.35 -25.38 -2.94
N GLU A 15 10.38 -25.27 -3.85
CA GLU A 15 10.68 -25.05 -5.27
C GLU A 15 10.79 -23.55 -5.55
N ASP A 16 11.84 -23.15 -6.28
CA ASP A 16 12.22 -21.77 -6.54
C ASP A 16 11.08 -20.96 -7.21
N PRO A 17 10.59 -19.88 -6.58
CA PRO A 17 9.46 -19.09 -7.10
C PRO A 17 9.81 -18.20 -8.32
N GLU A 18 11.07 -18.19 -8.79
CA GLU A 18 11.49 -17.38 -9.95
C GLU A 18 11.15 -18.00 -11.32
N LEU A 19 10.66 -19.25 -11.38
CA LEU A 19 10.25 -19.90 -12.62
C LEU A 19 8.82 -19.58 -13.08
N VAL A 20 8.08 -18.76 -12.34
CA VAL A 20 6.76 -18.24 -12.74
C VAL A 20 6.91 -16.79 -13.20
N GLY A 21 7.65 -16.61 -14.29
CA GLY A 21 7.82 -15.33 -14.97
C GLY A 21 6.50 -14.78 -15.51
N SER A 22 5.95 -13.82 -14.78
CA SER A 22 5.49 -12.52 -15.27
C SER A 22 4.79 -12.48 -16.65
N ALA A 23 3.47 -12.47 -16.64
CA ALA A 23 2.68 -11.88 -17.72
C ALA A 23 1.36 -11.33 -17.16
N ASN A 24 1.42 -10.10 -16.63
CA ASN A 24 0.27 -9.22 -16.57
C ASN A 24 0.77 -7.77 -16.45
N GLN A 25 0.85 -7.09 -17.60
CA GLN A 25 0.77 -5.64 -17.63
C GLN A 25 -0.17 -5.26 -18.78
N ALA A 26 -1.38 -4.86 -18.39
CA ALA A 26 -2.36 -4.26 -19.27
C ALA A 26 -2.03 -2.78 -19.43
N VAL A 27 -1.87 -2.32 -20.68
CA VAL A 27 -2.07 -0.93 -21.06
C VAL A 27 -2.82 -0.91 -22.38
N ASN A 28 -3.97 -0.23 -22.37
CA ASN A 28 -4.86 0.03 -23.50
C ASN A 28 -4.16 0.81 -24.64
N ALA A 29 -4.50 0.52 -25.90
CA ALA A 29 -4.85 1.49 -26.95
C ALA A 29 -4.91 0.83 -28.35
N ASP A 30 -6.14 0.53 -28.77
CA ASP A 30 -6.71 0.64 -30.12
C ASP A 30 -5.79 0.90 -31.34
N ALA A 31 -5.00 -0.10 -31.75
CA ALA A 31 -4.53 -0.30 -33.13
C ALA A 31 -4.08 -1.76 -33.31
N PRO A 32 -4.48 -2.49 -34.38
CA PRO A 32 -3.95 -3.83 -34.63
C PRO A 32 -2.43 -3.74 -34.89
N PRO A 33 -1.60 -4.45 -34.10
CA PRO A 33 -0.15 -4.46 -34.32
C PRO A 33 0.18 -5.09 -35.68
N PRO A 34 1.17 -4.55 -36.43
CA PRO A 34 1.61 -5.15 -37.68
C PRO A 34 2.15 -6.57 -37.42
N PRO A 35 1.85 -7.56 -38.29
CA PRO A 35 2.29 -8.93 -38.07
C PRO A 35 3.83 -9.02 -38.08
N PRO A 36 4.43 -9.86 -37.22
CA PRO A 36 5.87 -10.03 -37.13
C PRO A 36 6.46 -10.55 -38.46
N PRO A 37 7.55 -9.97 -38.96
CA PRO A 37 8.19 -10.41 -40.20
C PRO A 37 8.90 -11.74 -39.96
N GLY A 38 8.24 -12.87 -40.27
CA GLY A 38 8.89 -14.19 -40.20
C GLY A 38 7.99 -15.41 -40.17
N GLN A 39 6.69 -15.27 -39.91
CA GLN A 39 5.77 -16.41 -40.00
C GLN A 39 5.39 -16.64 -41.47
N LYS A 40 6.14 -17.55 -42.12
CA LYS A 40 5.73 -18.14 -43.41
C LYS A 40 4.44 -18.92 -43.16
N THR A 41 3.30 -18.28 -43.42
CA THR A 41 2.03 -18.98 -43.43
C THR A 41 2.10 -20.08 -44.49
N PRO A 42 1.71 -21.33 -44.17
CA PRO A 42 1.71 -22.41 -45.15
C PRO A 42 0.88 -21.98 -46.36
N TYR A 43 1.51 -22.00 -47.54
CA TYR A 43 0.88 -21.60 -48.79
C TYR A 43 -0.11 -22.69 -49.22
N TYR A 44 -1.41 -22.40 -49.13
CA TYR A 44 -2.48 -23.33 -49.48
C TYR A 44 -2.95 -23.08 -50.91
N VAL A 45 -2.45 -23.90 -51.85
CA VAL A 45 -2.78 -23.80 -53.28
C VAL A 45 -4.29 -23.87 -53.54
N THR A 46 -5.03 -24.64 -52.72
CA THR A 46 -6.49 -24.78 -52.85
C THR A 46 -7.26 -23.49 -52.54
N GLU A 47 -6.78 -22.69 -51.59
CA GLU A 47 -7.42 -21.41 -51.24
C GLU A 47 -7.23 -20.36 -52.32
N ASP A 48 -6.05 -20.32 -52.94
CA ASP A 48 -5.78 -19.39 -54.03
C ASP A 48 -6.57 -19.73 -55.30
N ILE A 49 -6.68 -21.03 -55.63
CA ILE A 49 -7.54 -21.47 -56.74
C ILE A 49 -9.01 -21.15 -56.45
N LYS A 50 -9.49 -21.40 -55.23
CA LYS A 50 -10.86 -21.08 -54.81
C LYS A 50 -11.17 -19.59 -54.94
N LYS A 51 -10.28 -18.72 -54.48
CA LYS A 51 -10.46 -17.25 -54.59
C LYS A 51 -10.51 -16.80 -56.04
N ASN A 52 -9.60 -17.30 -56.88
CA ASN A 52 -9.56 -16.93 -58.30
C ASN A 52 -10.81 -17.40 -59.04
N LEU A 53 -11.26 -18.64 -58.83
CA LEU A 53 -12.48 -19.14 -59.46
C LEU A 53 -13.73 -18.39 -58.96
N ASN A 54 -13.83 -18.09 -57.67
CA ASN A 54 -14.95 -17.30 -57.15
C ASN A 54 -15.00 -15.90 -57.77
N ALA A 55 -13.86 -15.24 -57.99
CA ALA A 55 -13.83 -13.94 -58.66
C ALA A 55 -14.44 -13.98 -60.07
N GLN A 56 -14.29 -15.10 -60.78
CA GLN A 56 -14.79 -15.27 -62.16
C GLN A 56 -16.26 -15.73 -62.21
N PHE A 57 -16.69 -16.63 -61.32
CA PHE A 57 -18.03 -17.23 -61.35
C PHE A 57 -19.09 -16.45 -60.56
N ASN A 58 -18.67 -15.54 -59.67
CA ASN A 58 -19.60 -14.69 -58.92
C ASN A 58 -20.42 -13.76 -59.83
N THR A 59 -19.90 -13.35 -61.00
CA THR A 59 -20.65 -12.53 -61.96
C THR A 59 -21.85 -13.28 -62.57
N TYR A 60 -21.80 -14.62 -62.56
CA TYR A 60 -22.89 -15.49 -63.00
C TYR A 60 -23.76 -16.00 -61.84
N GLY A 61 -23.55 -15.49 -60.62
CA GLY A 61 -24.32 -15.88 -59.44
C GLY A 61 -23.94 -17.23 -58.83
N VAL A 62 -22.78 -17.79 -59.19
CA VAL A 62 -22.30 -19.09 -58.68
C VAL A 62 -21.15 -18.87 -57.70
N GLN A 63 -21.27 -19.40 -56.49
CA GLN A 63 -20.22 -19.37 -55.47
C GLN A 63 -19.65 -20.77 -55.23
N ILE A 64 -18.35 -20.93 -55.44
CA ILE A 64 -17.58 -22.14 -55.18
C ILE A 64 -17.20 -22.19 -53.70
N THR A 65 -17.75 -23.17 -53.00
CA THR A 65 -17.57 -23.36 -51.55
C THR A 65 -16.28 -24.09 -51.20
N SER A 66 -15.89 -25.09 -51.99
CA SER A 66 -14.70 -25.91 -51.76
C SER A 66 -14.04 -26.37 -53.06
N VAL A 67 -12.71 -26.39 -53.07
CA VAL A 67 -11.89 -26.93 -54.17
C VAL A 67 -10.99 -28.01 -53.59
N ALA A 68 -11.12 -29.23 -54.08
CA ALA A 68 -10.28 -30.37 -53.70
C ALA A 68 -9.44 -30.83 -54.90
N ILE A 69 -8.12 -30.92 -54.72
CA ILE A 69 -7.22 -31.52 -55.70
C ILE A 69 -7.26 -33.03 -55.47
N THR A 70 -7.79 -33.78 -56.43
CA THR A 70 -8.04 -35.22 -56.26
C THR A 70 -6.79 -36.06 -56.52
N ASN A 71 -6.12 -35.84 -57.65
CA ASN A 71 -5.01 -36.68 -58.09
C ASN A 71 -3.80 -35.84 -58.53
N VAL A 72 -2.78 -35.78 -57.68
CA VAL A 72 -1.47 -35.24 -58.06
C VAL A 72 -0.60 -36.40 -58.51
N ARG A 73 -0.24 -36.46 -59.80
CA ARG A 73 0.72 -37.43 -60.32
C ARG A 73 2.11 -36.82 -60.34
N LEU A 74 2.97 -37.29 -59.45
CA LEU A 74 4.39 -36.97 -59.48
C LEU A 74 5.09 -37.89 -60.51
N PRO A 75 6.07 -37.39 -61.26
CA PRO A 75 6.90 -38.24 -62.11
C PRO A 75 7.59 -39.33 -61.28
N ALA A 76 7.54 -40.59 -61.74
CA ALA A 76 8.08 -41.74 -61.01
C ALA A 76 9.57 -41.59 -60.64
N THR A 77 10.34 -40.91 -61.50
CA THR A 77 11.76 -40.61 -61.27
C THR A 77 11.99 -39.75 -60.02
N PHE A 78 11.06 -38.85 -59.68
CA PHE A 78 11.18 -37.97 -58.51
C PHE A 78 10.85 -38.71 -57.21
N GLN A 79 9.87 -39.62 -57.27
CA GLN A 79 9.51 -40.46 -56.12
C GLN A 79 10.65 -41.40 -55.73
N GLU A 80 11.28 -42.05 -56.70
CA GLU A 80 12.46 -42.91 -56.47
C GLU A 80 13.64 -42.11 -55.92
N GLN A 81 13.88 -40.89 -56.41
CA GLN A 81 14.95 -40.02 -55.89
C GLN A 81 14.70 -39.57 -54.45
N MET A 82 13.47 -39.14 -54.10
CA MET A 82 13.15 -38.78 -52.72
C MET A 82 13.20 -39.98 -51.79
N GLN A 83 12.70 -41.14 -52.24
CA GLN A 83 12.76 -42.37 -51.45
C GLN A 83 14.21 -42.80 -51.23
N SER A 84 15.03 -42.85 -52.28
CA SER A 84 16.45 -43.19 -52.20
C SER A 84 17.22 -42.24 -51.29
N ARG A 85 17.02 -40.92 -51.42
CA ARG A 85 17.67 -39.92 -50.57
C ARG A 85 17.25 -40.06 -49.10
N THR A 86 15.96 -40.32 -48.85
CA THR A 86 15.44 -40.53 -47.49
C THR A 86 16.01 -41.80 -46.87
N THR A 87 16.07 -42.90 -47.63
CA THR A 87 16.66 -44.16 -47.19
C THR A 87 18.16 -44.01 -46.89
N HIS A 88 18.91 -43.32 -47.75
CA HIS A 88 20.34 -43.09 -47.55
C HIS A 88 20.63 -42.22 -46.31
N LEU A 89 19.85 -41.15 -46.12
CA LEU A 89 19.95 -40.32 -44.91
C LEU A 89 19.58 -41.11 -43.65
N SER A 90 18.59 -41.99 -43.74
CA SER A 90 18.20 -42.87 -42.63
C SER A 90 19.31 -43.87 -42.28
N ALA A 91 19.92 -44.49 -43.29
CA ALA A 91 21.05 -45.42 -43.11
C ALA A 91 22.29 -44.73 -42.51
N ILE A 92 22.62 -43.52 -42.95
CA ILE A 92 23.73 -42.74 -42.36
C ILE A 92 23.43 -42.43 -40.90
N LYS A 93 22.21 -41.97 -40.60
CA LYS A 93 21.82 -41.63 -39.24
C LYS A 93 21.85 -42.85 -38.33
N GLU A 94 21.38 -43.99 -38.83
CA GLU A 94 21.41 -45.26 -38.11
C GLU A 94 22.86 -45.71 -37.84
N GLN A 95 23.74 -45.64 -38.85
CA GLN A 95 25.16 -45.97 -38.67
C GLN A 95 25.84 -45.04 -37.66
N ASN A 96 25.57 -43.74 -37.71
CA ASN A 96 26.14 -42.77 -36.76
C ASN A 96 25.64 -43.04 -35.33
N MET A 97 24.34 -43.27 -35.16
CA MET A 97 23.76 -43.65 -33.86
C MET A 97 24.36 -44.95 -33.32
N LYS A 98 24.61 -45.93 -34.19
CA LYS A 98 25.27 -47.18 -33.82
C LYS A 98 26.73 -46.96 -33.39
N GLN A 99 27.50 -46.18 -34.15
CA GLN A 99 28.88 -45.84 -33.79
C GLN A 99 28.97 -45.11 -32.45
N LEU A 100 28.04 -44.18 -32.19
CA LEU A 100 27.99 -43.44 -30.93
C LEU A 100 27.65 -44.37 -29.75
N ASN A 101 26.70 -45.29 -29.94
CA ASN A 101 26.36 -46.30 -28.94
C ASN A 101 27.53 -47.25 -28.65
N ASP A 102 28.20 -47.74 -29.70
CA ASP A 102 29.38 -48.61 -29.57
C ASP A 102 30.52 -47.89 -28.83
N MET A 103 30.74 -46.60 -29.12
CA MET A 103 31.72 -45.77 -28.42
C MET A 103 31.39 -45.62 -26.93
N GLN A 104 30.12 -45.39 -26.57
CA GLN A 104 29.68 -45.31 -25.18
C GLN A 104 29.84 -46.64 -24.44
N LEU A 105 29.53 -47.76 -25.10
CA LEU A 105 29.76 -49.09 -24.52
C LEU A 105 31.25 -49.36 -24.29
N LEU A 106 32.12 -48.91 -25.21
CA LEU A 106 33.56 -49.02 -25.04
C LEU A 106 34.04 -48.19 -23.84
N SER A 107 33.59 -46.93 -23.72
CA SER A 107 33.98 -46.07 -22.59
C SER A 107 33.51 -46.65 -21.25
N TYR A 108 32.28 -47.16 -21.18
CA TYR A 108 31.79 -47.80 -19.95
C TYR A 108 32.57 -49.07 -19.60
N LYS A 109 32.99 -49.85 -20.60
CA LYS A 109 33.81 -51.04 -20.37
C LYS A 109 35.19 -50.67 -19.81
N GLU A 110 35.83 -49.64 -20.36
CA GLU A 110 37.12 -49.13 -19.88
C GLU A 110 37.01 -48.54 -18.46
N GLU A 111 35.94 -47.79 -18.15
CA GLU A 111 35.68 -47.30 -16.79
C GLU A 111 35.46 -48.45 -15.79
N ILE A 112 34.73 -49.50 -16.19
CA ILE A 112 34.54 -50.68 -15.35
C ILE A 112 35.88 -51.43 -15.16
N ASP A 113 36.69 -51.56 -16.20
CA ASP A 113 37.95 -52.31 -16.12
C ASP A 113 39.02 -51.54 -15.33
N THR A 114 39.09 -50.20 -15.47
CA THR A 114 39.97 -49.33 -14.67
C THR A 114 39.57 -49.32 -13.19
N THR A 115 38.26 -49.24 -12.88
CA THR A 115 37.79 -49.31 -11.49
C THR A 115 38.00 -50.69 -10.86
N LYS A 116 37.82 -51.78 -11.61
CA LYS A 116 38.15 -53.14 -11.15
C LYS A 116 39.64 -53.32 -10.90
N LEU A 117 40.49 -52.80 -11.79
CA LEU A 117 41.94 -52.84 -11.63
C LEU A 117 42.40 -52.04 -10.41
N ALA A 118 41.87 -50.82 -10.24
CA ALA A 118 42.16 -49.98 -9.07
C ALA A 118 41.74 -50.67 -7.76
N ARG A 119 40.57 -51.30 -7.74
CA ARG A 119 40.11 -52.10 -6.58
C ARG A 119 41.04 -53.29 -6.30
N LYS A 120 41.53 -53.97 -7.34
CA LYS A 120 42.45 -55.11 -7.21
C LYS A 120 43.84 -54.68 -6.73
N MET A 121 44.35 -53.54 -7.20
CA MET A 121 45.62 -52.97 -6.70
C MET A 121 45.51 -52.59 -5.23
N LYS A 122 44.40 -51.94 -4.83
CA LYS A 122 44.15 -51.59 -3.43
C LYS A 122 44.07 -52.82 -2.52
N LEU A 123 43.35 -53.87 -2.94
CA LEU A 123 43.28 -55.13 -2.18
C LEU A 123 44.65 -55.81 -2.05
N MET A 124 45.45 -55.80 -3.10
CA MET A 124 46.82 -56.36 -3.06
C MET A 124 47.74 -55.56 -2.14
N GLU A 125 47.58 -54.24 -2.09
CA GLU A 125 48.29 -53.36 -1.15
C GLU A 125 47.85 -53.59 0.31
N GLU A 126 46.55 -53.78 0.55
CA GLU A 126 45.99 -54.10 1.86
C GLU A 126 46.44 -55.49 2.36
N GLU A 127 46.53 -56.50 1.50
CA GLU A 127 47.04 -57.84 1.88
C GLU A 127 48.54 -57.81 2.22
N GLN A 128 49.35 -57.02 1.50
CA GLN A 128 50.78 -56.85 1.79
C GLN A 128 51.02 -56.05 3.07
N GLN A 129 50.17 -55.07 3.39
CA GLN A 129 50.22 -54.34 4.66
C GLN A 129 49.65 -55.16 5.84
N GLY A 130 48.66 -56.03 5.60
CA GLY A 130 48.03 -56.86 6.63
C GLY A 130 48.95 -57.95 7.21
N GLN A 131 49.84 -58.54 6.40
CA GLN A 131 50.80 -59.56 6.87
C GLN A 131 52.00 -58.98 7.64
N ALA A 132 52.37 -57.71 7.41
CA ALA A 132 53.46 -57.06 8.14
C ALA A 132 53.03 -56.48 9.49
N ARG A 133 51.77 -56.02 9.63
CA ARG A 133 51.29 -55.33 10.85
C ARG A 133 50.79 -56.24 11.96
N HIS A 134 50.50 -57.52 11.67
CA HIS A 134 49.92 -58.42 12.67
C HIS A 134 50.91 -59.00 13.69
N SER A 135 52.20 -58.65 13.61
CA SER A 135 53.21 -59.04 14.61
C SER A 135 53.82 -57.88 15.42
N SER A 136 53.48 -56.61 15.13
CA SER A 136 54.02 -55.45 15.85
C SER A 136 53.04 -54.31 16.23
N ASP A 137 51.83 -54.22 15.67
CA ASP A 137 51.05 -52.96 15.67
C ASP A 137 49.74 -52.95 16.50
N SER A 138 49.56 -53.88 17.45
CA SER A 138 48.37 -53.87 18.32
C SER A 138 48.41 -52.82 19.45
N GLY A 139 49.53 -52.09 19.61
CA GLY A 139 49.69 -51.05 20.64
C GLY A 139 49.56 -49.59 20.17
N SER A 140 50.13 -49.24 19.00
CA SER A 140 50.18 -47.83 18.55
C SER A 140 48.85 -47.33 17.98
N ASN A 141 48.15 -48.17 17.20
CA ASN A 141 46.90 -47.78 16.53
C ASN A 141 45.75 -47.53 17.53
N ALA A 142 45.76 -48.19 18.69
CA ALA A 142 44.81 -47.94 19.76
C ALA A 142 45.03 -46.58 20.44
N GLN A 143 46.27 -46.09 20.46
CA GLN A 143 46.59 -44.78 21.02
C GLN A 143 46.22 -43.66 20.05
N GLU A 144 46.49 -43.83 18.75
CA GLU A 144 46.13 -42.84 17.71
C GLU A 144 44.61 -42.66 17.62
N THR A 145 43.84 -43.75 17.55
CA THR A 145 42.36 -43.67 17.53
C THR A 145 41.79 -42.99 18.77
N ARG A 146 42.40 -43.18 19.94
CA ARG A 146 41.99 -42.49 21.17
C ARG A 146 42.25 -40.99 21.11
N VAL A 147 43.38 -40.56 20.52
CA VAL A 147 43.69 -39.14 20.32
C VAL A 147 42.72 -38.51 19.34
N GLU A 148 42.35 -39.19 18.26
CA GLU A 148 41.36 -38.71 17.30
C GLU A 148 39.96 -38.60 17.92
N CYS A 149 39.51 -39.61 18.67
CA CYS A 149 38.24 -39.52 19.40
C CYS A 149 38.22 -38.36 20.38
N ASN A 150 39.31 -38.12 21.11
CA ASN A 150 39.42 -36.97 22.02
C ASN A 150 39.41 -35.64 21.26
N LYS A 151 40.06 -35.57 20.09
CA LYS A 151 40.05 -34.37 19.24
C LYS A 151 38.65 -34.08 18.73
N ILE A 152 37.95 -35.07 18.19
CA ILE A 152 36.56 -34.93 17.71
C ILE A 152 35.63 -34.54 18.87
N ALA A 153 35.80 -35.15 20.04
CA ALA A 153 35.02 -34.78 21.22
C ALA A 153 35.27 -33.31 21.63
N ALA A 154 36.53 -32.87 21.65
CA ALA A 154 36.87 -31.48 21.96
C ALA A 154 36.31 -30.49 20.92
N GLU A 155 36.42 -30.82 19.62
CA GLU A 155 35.85 -30.00 18.55
C GLU A 155 34.32 -29.93 18.64
N ALA A 156 33.65 -31.04 18.93
CA ALA A 156 32.21 -31.06 19.14
C ALA A 156 31.79 -30.23 20.36
N THR A 157 32.53 -30.29 21.48
CA THR A 157 32.23 -29.45 22.65
C THR A 157 32.41 -27.97 22.35
N LEU A 158 33.46 -27.60 21.62
CA LEU A 158 33.69 -26.21 21.21
C LEU A 158 32.58 -25.71 20.27
N ALA A 159 32.13 -26.54 19.33
CA ALA A 159 31.02 -26.18 18.43
C ALA A 159 29.70 -26.00 19.20
N ILE A 160 29.41 -26.86 20.19
CA ILE A 160 28.23 -26.73 21.06
C ILE A 160 28.30 -25.43 21.88
N GLU A 161 29.45 -25.11 22.45
CA GLU A 161 29.65 -23.87 23.21
C GLU A 161 29.49 -22.62 22.34
N GLN A 162 29.99 -22.65 21.09
CA GLN A 162 29.79 -21.58 20.11
C GLN A 162 28.31 -21.39 19.80
N ILE A 163 27.57 -22.48 19.50
CA ILE A 163 26.13 -22.42 19.24
C ILE A 163 25.38 -21.86 20.46
N HIS A 164 25.76 -22.25 21.68
CA HIS A 164 25.15 -21.71 22.89
C HIS A 164 25.46 -20.22 23.10
N ALA A 165 26.68 -19.78 22.81
CA ALA A 165 27.06 -18.37 22.88
C ALA A 165 26.27 -17.53 21.87
N ASP A 166 26.14 -18.01 20.64
CA ASP A 166 25.36 -17.34 19.59
C ASP A 166 23.86 -17.32 19.91
N THR A 167 23.31 -18.43 20.42
CA THR A 167 21.91 -18.48 20.84
C THR A 167 21.62 -17.46 21.94
N LYS A 168 22.52 -17.35 22.93
CA LYS A 168 22.42 -16.33 23.99
C LYS A 168 22.51 -14.91 23.41
N ARG A 169 23.47 -14.66 22.52
CA ARG A 169 23.63 -13.36 21.84
C ARG A 169 22.36 -12.96 21.09
N ILE A 170 21.85 -13.84 20.23
CA ILE A 170 20.63 -13.61 19.45
C ILE A 170 19.43 -13.39 20.38
N SER A 171 19.26 -14.21 21.43
CA SER A 171 18.16 -14.04 22.38
C SER A 171 18.21 -12.70 23.10
N SER A 172 19.40 -12.23 23.49
CA SER A 172 19.57 -10.93 24.14
C SER A 172 19.30 -9.76 23.19
N GLU A 173 19.65 -9.91 21.91
CA GLU A 173 19.37 -8.91 20.88
C GLU A 173 17.86 -8.82 20.59
N ILE A 174 17.17 -9.97 20.51
CA ILE A 174 15.71 -10.01 20.33
C ILE A 174 15.02 -9.30 21.49
N VAL A 175 15.37 -9.63 22.74
CA VAL A 175 14.78 -8.98 23.92
C VAL A 175 15.02 -7.47 23.90
N PHE A 176 16.25 -7.04 23.59
CA PHE A 176 16.57 -5.61 23.52
C PHE A 176 15.77 -4.87 22.44
N ARG A 177 15.61 -5.47 21.25
CA ARG A 177 14.80 -4.88 20.17
C ARG A 177 13.33 -4.81 20.58
N SER A 178 12.78 -5.90 21.10
CA SER A 178 11.39 -5.93 21.59
C SER A 178 11.14 -4.90 22.69
N ASP A 179 12.04 -4.75 23.65
CA ASP A 179 11.94 -3.73 24.70
C ASP A 179 11.98 -2.31 24.13
N THR A 180 12.80 -2.08 23.10
CA THR A 180 12.89 -0.79 22.41
C THR A 180 11.60 -0.47 21.68
N ASP A 181 11.04 -1.45 20.96
CA ASP A 181 9.77 -1.29 20.23
C ASP A 181 8.60 -1.04 21.20
N ILE A 182 8.55 -1.77 22.32
CA ILE A 182 7.55 -1.55 23.39
C ILE A 182 7.64 -0.11 23.92
N ARG A 183 8.85 0.39 24.20
CA ARG A 183 9.05 1.77 24.68
C ARG A 183 8.62 2.80 23.65
N LEU A 184 8.89 2.55 22.37
CA LEU A 184 8.48 3.44 21.29
C LEU A 184 6.95 3.52 21.21
N VAL A 185 6.27 2.38 21.20
CA VAL A 185 4.79 2.33 21.17
C VAL A 185 4.18 3.01 22.39
N LEU A 186 4.75 2.83 23.59
CA LEU A 186 4.29 3.53 24.79
C LEU A 186 4.48 5.05 24.70
N ALA A 187 5.62 5.50 24.18
CA ALA A 187 5.87 6.94 23.98
C ALA A 187 4.89 7.55 22.96
N GLU A 188 4.56 6.83 21.89
CA GLU A 188 3.54 7.24 20.92
C GLU A 188 2.15 7.30 21.56
N GLU A 189 1.76 6.30 22.35
CA GLU A 189 0.49 6.28 23.08
C GLU A 189 0.37 7.48 24.03
N GLU A 190 1.43 7.80 24.78
CA GLU A 190 1.47 8.96 25.67
C GLU A 190 1.37 10.29 24.90
N ALA A 191 2.06 10.41 23.76
CA ALA A 191 1.98 11.57 22.90
C ALA A 191 0.55 11.78 22.36
N TYR A 192 -0.09 10.73 21.88
CA TYR A 192 -1.49 10.80 21.42
C TYR A 192 -2.46 11.16 22.54
N LYS A 193 -2.29 10.59 23.74
CA LYS A 193 -3.10 10.96 24.92
C LYS A 193 -2.91 12.43 25.29
N MET A 194 -1.70 12.96 25.18
CA MET A 194 -1.42 14.37 25.46
C MET A 194 -2.08 15.28 24.41
N GLN A 195 -1.99 14.93 23.13
CA GLN A 195 -2.66 15.67 22.05
C GLN A 195 -4.18 15.69 22.24
N LEU A 196 -4.79 14.53 22.50
CA LEU A 196 -6.23 14.43 22.71
C LEU A 196 -6.69 15.26 23.92
N LYS A 197 -5.92 15.26 25.02
CA LYS A 197 -6.21 16.10 26.19
C LYS A 197 -6.15 17.59 25.84
N ALA A 198 -5.13 18.01 25.11
CA ALA A 198 -5.00 19.41 24.67
C ALA A 198 -6.17 19.83 23.76
N GLU A 199 -6.60 18.97 22.83
CA GLU A 199 -7.77 19.23 21.98
C GLU A 199 -9.07 19.35 22.79
N VAL A 200 -9.28 18.46 23.77
CA VAL A 200 -10.45 18.53 24.66
C VAL A 200 -10.43 19.83 25.49
N GLU A 201 -9.27 20.22 26.00
CA GLU A 201 -9.10 21.48 26.73
C GLU A 201 -9.34 22.70 25.83
N GLU A 202 -8.88 22.69 24.58
CA GLU A 202 -9.16 23.75 23.60
C GLU A 202 -10.66 23.86 23.28
N ILE A 203 -11.33 22.74 23.04
CA ILE A 203 -12.78 22.72 22.77
C ILE A 203 -13.56 23.21 24.00
N SER A 204 -13.17 22.79 25.21
CA SER A 204 -13.85 23.21 26.43
C SER A 204 -13.67 24.71 26.70
N SER A 205 -12.44 25.22 26.62
CA SER A 205 -12.14 26.64 26.85
C SER A 205 -12.76 27.55 25.80
N SER A 206 -12.76 27.13 24.52
CA SER A 206 -13.44 27.87 23.45
C SER A 206 -14.96 27.85 23.60
N GLY A 207 -15.53 26.72 24.07
CA GLY A 207 -16.95 26.59 24.41
C GLY A 207 -17.34 27.52 25.55
N GLU A 208 -16.57 27.54 26.64
CA GLU A 208 -16.78 28.43 27.77
C GLU A 208 -16.65 29.91 27.38
N ALA A 209 -15.67 30.25 26.55
CA ALA A 209 -15.48 31.62 26.06
C ALA A 209 -16.71 32.09 25.26
N LYS A 210 -17.21 31.27 24.33
CA LYS A 210 -18.43 31.56 23.55
C LYS A 210 -19.66 31.67 24.45
N ALA A 211 -19.80 30.80 25.44
CA ALA A 211 -20.90 30.86 26.40
C ALA A 211 -20.87 32.18 27.19
N LYS A 212 -19.70 32.59 27.70
CA LYS A 212 -19.51 33.86 28.41
C LYS A 212 -19.78 35.06 27.49
N GLU A 213 -19.35 35.02 26.23
CA GLU A 213 -19.63 36.06 25.25
C GLU A 213 -21.15 36.22 25.00
N ILE A 214 -21.88 35.11 24.85
CA ILE A 214 -23.34 35.12 24.66
C ILE A 214 -24.04 35.71 25.89
N ILE A 215 -23.63 35.31 27.09
CA ILE A 215 -24.19 35.83 28.35
C ILE A 215 -23.92 37.33 28.46
N ALA A 216 -22.68 37.77 28.27
CA ALA A 216 -22.32 39.19 28.32
C ALA A 216 -23.09 40.04 27.29
N ARG A 217 -23.29 39.50 26.07
CA ARG A 217 -24.12 40.16 25.03
C ARG A 217 -25.58 40.26 25.45
N ALA A 218 -26.14 39.19 26.02
CA ALA A 218 -27.52 39.17 26.51
C ALA A 218 -27.73 40.13 27.68
N GLU A 219 -26.80 40.15 28.64
CA GLU A 219 -26.79 41.07 29.78
C GLU A 219 -26.66 42.51 29.33
N GLY A 220 -25.77 42.81 28.38
CA GLY A 220 -25.62 44.16 27.82
C GLY A 220 -26.91 44.66 27.15
N ALA A 221 -27.63 43.79 26.43
CA ALA A 221 -28.93 44.13 25.84
C ALA A 221 -30.03 44.31 26.91
N ALA A 222 -30.03 43.47 27.94
CA ALA A 222 -30.98 43.55 29.06
C ALA A 222 -30.77 44.82 29.90
N ALA A 223 -29.52 45.19 30.20
CA ALA A 223 -29.16 46.38 30.97
C ALA A 223 -29.74 47.66 30.34
N LYS A 224 -29.61 47.82 29.02
CA LYS A 224 -30.18 48.96 28.29
C LYS A 224 -31.71 49.05 28.39
N LYS A 225 -32.39 47.90 28.43
CA LYS A 225 -33.86 47.85 28.61
C LYS A 225 -34.26 48.14 30.07
N LEU A 226 -33.51 47.62 31.02
CA LEU A 226 -33.73 47.86 32.45
C LEU A 226 -33.53 49.33 32.83
N GLU A 227 -32.55 50.02 32.22
CA GLU A 227 -32.34 51.45 32.44
C GLU A 227 -33.58 52.26 32.03
N LYS A 228 -34.14 51.99 30.85
CA LYS A 228 -35.40 52.61 30.40
C LYS A 228 -36.57 52.33 31.33
N ALA A 229 -36.71 51.07 31.78
CA ALA A 229 -37.76 50.68 32.72
C ALA A 229 -37.62 51.39 34.08
N ARG A 230 -36.39 51.53 34.59
CA ARG A 230 -36.10 52.27 35.84
C ARG A 230 -36.40 53.76 35.70
N ALA A 231 -36.00 54.39 34.59
CA ALA A 231 -36.32 55.79 34.33
C ALA A 231 -37.84 56.03 34.32
N HIS A 232 -38.59 55.18 33.61
CA HIS A 232 -40.05 55.25 33.60
C HIS A 232 -40.67 55.03 34.99
N ALA A 233 -40.17 54.08 35.77
CA ALA A 233 -40.65 53.84 37.13
C ALA A 233 -40.42 55.05 38.04
N LEU A 234 -39.26 55.71 37.94
CA LEU A 234 -38.97 56.94 38.67
C LEU A 234 -39.89 58.10 38.25
N ASP A 235 -40.17 58.23 36.96
CA ASP A 235 -41.09 59.25 36.47
C ASP A 235 -42.53 59.00 36.94
N MET A 236 -42.98 57.75 36.98
CA MET A 236 -44.27 57.39 37.57
C MET A 236 -44.34 57.71 39.07
N GLN A 237 -43.29 57.42 39.83
CA GLN A 237 -43.20 57.78 41.25
C GLN A 237 -43.22 59.30 41.45
N ARG A 238 -42.56 60.07 40.57
CA ARG A 238 -42.62 61.54 40.59
C ARG A 238 -44.04 62.04 40.32
N LEU A 239 -44.74 61.47 39.35
CA LEU A 239 -46.13 61.83 39.05
C LEU A 239 -47.06 61.50 40.22
N GLU A 240 -46.84 60.37 40.89
CA GLU A 240 -47.59 59.98 42.09
C GLU A 240 -47.33 60.93 43.26
N LEU A 241 -46.08 61.36 43.48
CA LEU A 241 -45.77 62.39 44.46
C LEU A 241 -46.46 63.71 44.12
N LEU A 242 -46.40 64.16 42.87
CA LEU A 242 -47.07 65.38 42.43
C LEU A 242 -48.59 65.30 42.58
N SER A 243 -49.19 64.14 42.28
CA SER A 243 -50.64 63.94 42.45
C SER A 243 -51.04 63.96 43.93
N SER A 244 -50.23 63.34 44.80
CA SER A 244 -50.44 63.38 46.25
C SER A 244 -50.31 64.81 46.83
N LEU A 245 -49.37 65.61 46.31
CA LEU A 245 -49.23 67.02 46.67
C LEU A 245 -50.42 67.86 46.18
N ALA A 246 -50.89 67.62 44.96
CA ALA A 246 -52.04 68.32 44.39
C ALA A 246 -53.36 68.02 45.12
N GLN A 247 -53.52 66.81 45.65
CA GLN A 247 -54.69 66.45 46.47
C GLN A 247 -54.69 67.12 47.84
N ASN A 248 -53.54 67.57 48.33
CA ASN A 248 -53.43 68.21 49.63
C ASN A 248 -53.73 69.72 49.51
N SER A 249 -54.99 70.11 49.73
CA SER A 249 -55.44 71.51 49.57
C SER A 249 -54.76 72.54 50.50
N LYS A 250 -53.95 72.09 51.46
CA LYS A 250 -53.22 72.94 52.42
C LYS A 250 -51.76 73.18 52.06
N THR A 251 -51.20 72.53 51.04
CA THR A 251 -49.81 72.78 50.64
C THR A 251 -49.70 74.04 49.79
N VAL A 252 -49.06 75.07 50.35
CA VAL A 252 -48.75 76.34 49.65
C VAL A 252 -47.38 76.21 49.00
N VAL A 253 -47.33 76.20 47.66
CA VAL A 253 -46.07 76.17 46.90
C VAL A 253 -45.46 77.57 46.93
N THR A 254 -44.52 77.80 47.85
CA THR A 254 -43.73 79.04 47.88
C THR A 254 -42.50 78.89 46.99
N GLY A 255 -42.56 79.39 45.75
CA GLY A 255 -41.42 79.42 44.84
C GLY A 255 -40.41 80.49 45.24
N ASN A 256 -39.12 80.15 45.30
CA ASN A 256 -38.05 81.14 45.41
C ASN A 256 -37.98 81.90 44.07
N SER A 257 -38.33 83.18 44.10
CA SER A 257 -38.87 83.97 42.99
C SER A 257 -37.87 84.44 41.94
N SER A 258 -36.67 83.83 41.84
CA SER A 258 -35.62 84.38 40.97
C SER A 258 -35.55 83.81 39.56
N ASN A 259 -36.29 82.74 39.20
CA ASN A 259 -36.33 82.19 37.83
C ASN A 259 -37.70 81.53 37.53
N SER A 260 -38.76 82.33 37.48
CA SER A 260 -40.12 81.86 37.16
C SER A 260 -40.30 81.68 35.65
N LEU A 261 -39.94 80.50 35.16
CA LEU A 261 -40.15 80.04 33.77
C LEU A 261 -41.65 80.02 33.39
N LEU A 262 -42.55 79.90 34.38
CA LEU A 262 -43.99 80.01 34.22
C LEU A 262 -44.45 81.44 33.92
N ALA A 263 -43.79 82.45 34.50
CA ALA A 263 -44.06 83.85 34.16
C ALA A 263 -43.57 84.15 32.73
N GLU A 264 -42.43 83.58 32.31
CA GLU A 264 -41.88 83.78 30.96
C GLU A 264 -42.72 83.07 29.88
N MET A 265 -43.24 81.86 30.14
CA MET A 265 -44.13 81.15 29.21
C MET A 265 -45.52 81.82 29.09
N MET A 266 -46.04 82.42 30.17
CA MET A 266 -47.28 83.22 30.11
C MET A 266 -47.09 84.53 29.35
N VAL A 267 -45.92 85.16 29.46
CA VAL A 267 -45.58 86.39 28.71
C VAL A 267 -45.31 86.08 27.23
N ALA A 268 -44.67 84.95 26.91
CA ALA A 268 -44.40 84.53 25.53
C ALA A 268 -45.68 84.18 24.73
N ASN A 269 -46.74 83.71 25.39
CA ASN A 269 -48.02 83.39 24.71
C ASN A 269 -48.92 84.62 24.50
N GLN A 270 -48.63 85.74 25.18
CA GLN A 270 -49.35 87.01 24.96
C GLN A 270 -48.74 87.87 23.84
N HIS A 271 -47.47 87.65 23.49
CA HIS A 271 -46.82 88.30 22.36
C HIS A 271 -46.65 87.32 21.20
N GLY A 272 -47.66 87.26 20.33
CA GLY A 272 -47.53 86.58 19.04
C GLY A 272 -46.32 87.10 18.26
N SER A 273 -45.62 86.18 17.59
CA SER A 273 -44.44 86.38 16.74
C SER A 273 -43.10 86.58 17.48
N VAL A 274 -42.41 85.48 17.79
CA VAL A 274 -40.94 85.42 17.70
C VAL A 274 -40.51 84.08 17.10
N LEU A 275 -39.74 84.18 16.01
CA LEU A 275 -39.02 83.10 15.34
C LEU A 275 -38.18 82.28 16.34
N LEU A 276 -38.46 80.97 16.42
CA LEU A 276 -37.52 80.00 16.97
C LEU A 276 -36.43 79.75 15.93
N ASN A 277 -35.37 80.57 16.00
CA ASN A 277 -34.10 80.26 15.37
C ASN A 277 -33.43 79.17 16.24
N VAL A 278 -33.66 77.91 15.88
CA VAL A 278 -32.95 76.78 16.49
C VAL A 278 -31.52 76.83 15.97
N GLY A 279 -30.63 77.41 16.78
CA GLY A 279 -29.19 77.42 16.55
C GLY A 279 -28.66 75.99 16.49
N GLU A 280 -28.33 75.56 15.29
CA GLU A 280 -27.56 74.37 14.97
C GLU A 280 -26.10 74.63 15.37
N GLY A 281 -25.77 74.40 16.65
CA GLY A 281 -24.43 74.73 17.13
C GLY A 281 -24.13 74.16 18.51
N GLY A 282 -23.56 72.96 18.53
CA GLY A 282 -22.82 72.49 19.71
C GLY A 282 -23.11 71.05 20.15
N LEU A 283 -22.82 70.06 19.30
CA LEU A 283 -22.55 68.69 19.74
C LEU A 283 -21.53 68.03 18.80
N LYS A 284 -20.36 68.68 18.68
CA LYS A 284 -19.12 68.05 18.23
C LYS A 284 -18.28 67.76 19.47
N GLY A 285 -18.02 66.48 19.70
CA GLY A 285 -16.93 66.03 20.58
C GLY A 285 -17.42 65.33 21.83
N LEU A 286 -17.70 64.02 21.72
CA LEU A 286 -17.35 62.99 22.70
C LEU A 286 -17.88 61.63 22.25
N VAL A 287 -17.25 61.05 21.22
CA VAL A 287 -17.16 59.58 21.06
C VAL A 287 -15.75 59.28 20.59
N GLN A 288 -14.84 59.18 21.54
CA GLN A 288 -13.60 58.45 21.38
C GLN A 288 -13.36 57.68 22.68
N ALA A 289 -12.92 56.42 22.53
CA ALA A 289 -12.61 55.42 23.55
C ALA A 289 -13.79 54.62 24.12
N SER A 290 -14.09 53.48 23.49
CA SER A 290 -13.82 52.12 24.03
C SER A 290 -14.20 51.08 22.98
#